data_AF-A0A5K0XAX2-F1
#
_entry.id   AF-A0A5K0XAX2-F1
#
_cell.length_a   1.000
_cell.length_b   1.000
_cell.length_c   1.000
_cell.angle_alpha   90.00
_cell.angle_beta   90.00
_cell.angle_gamma   90.00
#
_symmetry.space_group_name_H-M   'P 1'
#
loop_
_entity.id
_entity.type
_entity.pdbx_description
1 polymer ?
#
loop_
_entity_poly.entity_id
_entity_poly.type
_entity_poly.pdbx_seq_one_letter_code
_entity_poly.pdbx_strand_id
1 'polypeptide(L)'
;EMEPMKEYGFSKILHIAADLLNDRLPVARDSARSIIASVHAAFSKDHGQHDEEGQLPEDSWKSFCATSLPPIAAQAVEKIVQQQ
;
A
#
# COMPACT_ATOMS: atom_id res chain seq x y z
N GLU A 1 -12.18 -4.03 18.31
CA GLU A 1 -12.39 -2.83 17.47
C GLU A 1 -11.08 -2.12 17.12
N MET A 2 -10.11 -2.80 16.48
CA MET A 2 -8.83 -2.17 16.04
C MET A 2 -8.65 -2.12 14.52
N GLU A 3 -9.43 -2.89 13.76
CA GLU A 3 -9.39 -2.88 12.28
C GLU A 3 -9.61 -1.49 11.67
N PRO A 4 -10.62 -0.70 12.07
CA PRO A 4 -10.84 0.61 11.46
C PRO A 4 -9.71 1.60 11.74
N MET A 5 -9.12 1.53 12.94
CA MET A 5 -7.95 2.34 13.30
C MET A 5 -6.71 1.96 12.48
N LYS A 6 -6.56 0.67 12.19
CA LYS A 6 -5.42 0.14 11.45
C LYS A 6 -5.51 0.50 9.97
N GLU A 7 -6.67 0.33 9.34
CA GLU A 7 -6.92 0.75 7.95
C GLU A 7 -6.74 2.26 7.79
N TYR A 8 -7.26 3.06 8.73
CA TYR A 8 -7.03 4.50 8.74
C TYR A 8 -5.53 4.84 8.84
N GLY A 9 -4.80 4.15 9.72
CA GLY A 9 -3.36 4.29 9.87
C GLY A 9 -2.61 3.99 8.57
N PHE A 10 -2.93 2.87 7.92
CA PHE A 10 -2.36 2.50 6.62
C PHE A 10 -2.67 3.53 5.53
N SER A 11 -3.90 4.04 5.48
CA SER A 11 -4.29 5.10 4.54
C SER A 11 -3.45 6.37 4.71
N LYS A 12 -3.17 6.77 5.96
CA LYS A 12 -2.30 7.92 6.24
C LYS A 12 -0.84 7.68 5.87
N ILE A 13 -0.31 6.49 6.15
CA ILE A 13 1.06 6.14 5.77
C ILE A 13 1.20 6.07 4.24
N LEU A 14 0.21 5.52 3.54
CA LEU A 14 0.20 5.46 2.07
C LEU A 14 0.16 6.84 1.43
N HIS A 15 -0.60 7.79 1.98
CA HIS A 15 -0.58 9.18 1.49
C HIS A 15 0.83 9.78 1.57
N ILE A 16 1.49 9.66 2.72
CA ILE A 16 2.85 10.17 2.91
C ILE A 16 3.83 9.50 1.95
N ALA A 17 3.75 8.18 1.82
CA ALA A 17 4.62 7.44 0.91
C ALA A 17 4.38 7.83 -0.55
N ALA A 18 3.12 8.01 -0.96
CA ALA A 18 2.77 8.43 -2.31
C ALA A 18 3.32 9.82 -2.66
N ASP A 19 3.27 10.76 -1.71
CA ASP A 19 3.85 12.10 -1.89
C ASP A 19 5.39 12.02 -2.06
N LEU A 20 6.05 11.16 -1.29
CA LEU A 20 7.50 10.95 -1.33
C LEU A 20 8.00 10.24 -2.59
N LEU A 21 7.14 9.57 -3.36
CA LEU A 21 7.54 8.94 -4.63
C LEU A 21 8.06 9.96 -5.66
N ASN A 22 7.67 11.23 -5.53
CA ASN A 22 8.08 12.32 -6.41
C ASN A 22 9.14 13.23 -5.76
N ASP A 23 9.74 12.81 -4.64
CA ASP A 23 10.74 13.62 -3.95
C ASP A 23 12.01 13.80 -4.81
N ARG A 24 12.70 14.93 -4.63
CA ARG A 24 13.94 15.25 -5.33
C ARG A 24 15.08 14.34 -4.90
N LEU A 25 15.08 13.89 -3.65
CA LEU A 25 16.10 13.02 -3.08
C LEU A 25 15.83 11.56 -3.44
N PRO A 26 16.80 10.86 -4.08
CA PRO A 26 16.65 9.43 -4.40
C PRO A 26 16.33 8.56 -3.19
N VAL A 27 16.99 8.83 -2.05
CA VAL A 27 16.78 8.08 -0.80
C VAL A 27 15.34 8.20 -0.26
N ALA A 28 14.68 9.35 -0.47
CA ALA A 28 13.29 9.53 -0.04
C ALA A 28 12.34 8.70 -0.91
N ARG A 29 12.58 8.65 -2.22
CA ARG A 29 11.81 7.80 -3.14
C ARG A 29 12.01 6.31 -2.85
N ASP A 30 13.23 5.88 -2.55
CA ASP A 30 13.52 4.48 -2.20
C ASP A 30 12.88 4.10 -0.87
N SER A 31 12.93 5.01 0.12
CA SER A 31 12.24 4.84 1.40
C SER A 31 10.72 4.75 1.22
N ALA A 32 10.13 5.57 0.34
CA ALA A 32 8.72 5.50 0.03
C ALA A 32 8.30 4.13 -0.54
N ARG A 33 9.09 3.57 -1.46
CA ARG A 33 8.85 2.21 -1.99
C ARG A 33 8.92 1.14 -0.90
N SER A 34 9.89 1.26 0.01
CA SER A 34 10.02 0.35 1.16
C SER A 34 8.83 0.45 2.13
N ILE A 35 8.33 1.66 2.38
CA ILE A 35 7.13 1.89 3.20
C ILE A 35 5.90 1.25 2.53
N ILE A 36 5.68 1.48 1.24
CA ILE A 36 4.57 0.90 0.48
C ILE A 36 4.58 -0.63 0.58
N ALA A 37 5.75 -1.25 0.39
CA ALA A 37 5.91 -2.69 0.52
C ALA A 37 5.59 -3.21 1.92
N SER A 38 6.02 -2.48 2.96
CA SER A 38 5.77 -2.84 4.35
C SER A 38 4.29 -2.72 4.72
N VAL A 39 3.62 -1.68 4.23
CA VAL A 39 2.17 -1.51 4.41
C VAL A 39 1.41 -2.62 3.68
N HIS A 40 1.76 -2.91 2.43
CA HIS A 40 1.16 -4.02 1.68
C HIS A 40 1.33 -5.34 2.41
N ALA A 41 2.55 -5.69 2.84
CA ALA A 41 2.80 -6.92 3.58
C ALA A 41 2.01 -7.01 4.91
N ALA A 42 1.85 -5.89 5.62
CA ALA A 42 1.07 -5.84 6.86
C ALA A 42 -0.44 -5.94 6.59
N PHE A 43 -0.93 -5.26 5.55
CA PHE A 43 -2.31 -5.35 5.07
C PHE A 43 -2.64 -6.80 4.64
N SER A 44 -1.71 -7.44 3.91
CA SER A 44 -1.87 -8.81 3.45
C SER A 44 -1.96 -9.84 4.57
N LYS A 45 -1.20 -9.64 5.65
CA LYS A 45 -1.27 -10.51 6.83
C LYS A 45 -2.60 -10.40 7.57
N ASP A 46 -3.16 -9.20 7.63
CA ASP A 46 -4.41 -8.93 8.31
C ASP A 46 -5.62 -9.41 7.53
N HIS A 47 -5.57 -9.30 6.21
CA HIS A 47 -6.64 -9.75 5.32
C HIS A 47 -6.43 -11.20 4.88
N GLY A 48 -5.60 -11.93 5.65
CA GLY A 48 -5.36 -13.37 5.59
C GLY A 48 -5.40 -13.93 4.18
N GLN A 49 -4.27 -13.89 3.46
CA GLN A 49 -3.92 -14.81 2.36
C GLN A 49 -5.07 -15.80 2.02
N HIS A 50 -6.01 -15.37 1.18
CA HIS A 50 -7.34 -16.00 1.08
C HIS A 50 -7.49 -16.74 -0.24
N ASP A 51 -6.52 -17.60 -0.51
CA ASP A 51 -6.60 -18.75 -1.41
C ASP A 51 -5.56 -19.79 -0.96
N GLU A 52 -5.70 -21.03 -1.45
CA GLU A 52 -4.86 -22.17 -1.07
C GLU A 52 -3.37 -21.98 -1.46
N GLU A 53 -3.08 -20.94 -2.25
CA GLU A 53 -1.74 -20.50 -2.67
C GLU A 53 -1.15 -19.31 -1.89
N GLY A 54 -1.91 -18.68 -1.00
CA GLY A 54 -1.40 -17.64 -0.10
C GLY A 54 -1.36 -16.22 -0.67
N GLN A 55 -2.20 -15.90 -1.66
CA GLN A 55 -2.32 -14.60 -2.29
C GLN A 55 -3.51 -13.81 -1.71
N LEU A 56 -3.37 -12.50 -1.56
CA LEU A 56 -4.53 -11.65 -1.31
C LEU A 56 -5.43 -11.66 -2.55
N PRO A 57 -6.77 -11.56 -2.41
CA PRO A 57 -7.60 -11.16 -3.54
C PRO A 57 -7.01 -9.86 -4.08
N GLU A 58 -6.49 -9.88 -5.31
CA GLU A 58 -5.81 -8.74 -5.95
C GLU A 58 -6.69 -7.48 -5.89
N ASP A 59 -8.01 -7.69 -5.88
CA ASP A 59 -9.04 -6.68 -5.75
C ASP A 59 -9.07 -5.94 -4.40
N SER A 60 -8.63 -6.56 -3.29
CA SER A 60 -8.71 -5.96 -1.95
C SER A 60 -7.69 -4.83 -1.76
N TRP A 61 -6.42 -5.07 -2.10
CA TRP A 61 -5.38 -4.04 -2.06
C TRP A 61 -5.65 -2.91 -3.04
N LYS A 62 -6.11 -3.26 -4.25
CA LYS A 62 -6.48 -2.30 -5.29
C LYS A 62 -7.65 -1.41 -4.84
N SER A 63 -8.70 -2.01 -4.27
CA SER A 63 -9.83 -1.28 -3.72
C SER A 63 -9.40 -0.36 -2.56
N PHE A 64 -8.53 -0.85 -1.68
CA PHE A 64 -7.99 -0.06 -0.59
C PHE A 64 -7.19 1.15 -1.09
N CYS A 65 -6.34 0.97 -2.10
CA CYS A 65 -5.60 2.06 -2.74
C CYS A 65 -6.54 3.08 -3.40
N ALA A 66 -7.56 2.62 -4.13
CA ALA A 66 -8.51 3.49 -4.82
C ALA A 66 -9.39 4.32 -3.86
N THR A 67 -9.71 3.77 -2.68
CA THR A 67 -10.47 4.48 -1.64
C THR A 67 -9.59 5.36 -0.77
N SER A 68 -8.30 5.02 -0.63
CA SER A 68 -7.35 5.74 0.22
C SER A 68 -6.59 6.85 -0.49
N LEU A 69 -6.44 6.82 -1.82
CA LEU A 69 -5.53 7.71 -2.54
C LEU A 69 -6.18 8.33 -3.80
N PRO A 70 -5.68 9.48 -4.28
CA PRO A 70 -6.03 9.98 -5.61
C PRO A 70 -5.70 8.95 -6.72
N PRO A 71 -6.44 8.93 -7.84
CA PRO A 71 -6.31 7.87 -8.86
C PRO A 71 -4.89 7.62 -9.36
N ILE A 72 -4.11 8.68 -9.60
CA ILE A 72 -2.73 8.56 -10.09
C ILE A 72 -1.81 7.97 -9.02
N ALA A 73 -1.99 8.36 -7.76
CA ALA A 73 -1.21 7.85 -6.64
C ALA A 73 -1.54 6.37 -6.36
N ALA A 74 -2.83 6.01 -6.41
CA ALA A 74 -3.27 4.62 -6.27
C ALA A 74 -2.60 3.71 -7.31
N GLN A 75 -2.63 4.10 -8.59
CA GLN A 75 -1.98 3.36 -9.66
C GLN A 75 -0.45 3.24 -9.49
N ALA A 76 0.21 4.28 -8.97
CA ALA A 76 1.64 4.24 -8.71
C ALA A 76 1.98 3.25 -7.59
N VAL A 77 1.21 3.26 -6.49
CA VAL A 77 1.36 2.36 -5.34
C VAL A 77 1.12 0.90 -5.74
N GLU A 78 0.07 0.64 -6.52
CA GLU A 78 -0.24 -0.70 -7.06
C GLU A 78 0.91 -1.27 -7.90
N LYS A 79 1.48 -0.46 -8.80
CA LYS A 79 2.61 -0.90 -9.64
C LYS A 79 3.85 -1.23 -8.83
N ILE A 80 4.08 -0.54 -7.71
CA ILE A 80 5.27 -0.78 -6.87
C ILE A 80 5.21 -2.17 -6.26
N VAL A 81 4.04 -2.62 -5.80
CA VAL A 81 3.90 -3.95 -5.19
C VAL A 81 3.94 -5.08 -6.24
N GLN A 82 3.56 -4.80 -7.49
CA GLN A 82 3.68 -5.75 -8.62
C GLN A 82 5.11 -5.90 -9.16
N GLN A 83 6.00 -4.96 -8.85
CA GLN A 83 7.39 -4.93 -9.31
C GLN A 83 8.39 -5.54 -8.32
N GLN A 84 7.91 -6.03 -7.18
CA GLN A 84 8.70 -6.73 -6.17
C GLN A 84 8.60 -8.24 -6.35
#